data_AF-A0A528M6J7-F1
#
_entry.id   AF-A0A528M6J7-F1
#
_cell.length_a   1.000
_cell.length_b   1.000
_cell.length_c   1.000
_cell.angle_alpha   90.00
_cell.angle_beta   90.00
_cell.angle_gamma   90.00
#
_symmetry.space_group_name_H-M   'P 1'
#
loop_
_entity.id
_entity.type
_entity.pdbx_description
1 polymer ?
#
loop_
_entity_poly.entity_id
_entity_poly.type
_entity_poly.pdbx_seq_one_letter_code
_entity_poly.pdbx_strand_id
1 'polypeptide(L)' 'HRLLRDLAERGVGVIVISSELPELIGLSDRVLVIREGALVGELGADELTEEAIMLLASGLRQQRSNARQVQNVA' A
#
# COMPACT_ATOMS: atom_id res chain seq x y z
N HIS A 1 13.40 -12.11 -5.26
CA HIS A 1 13.33 -11.30 -4.01
C HIS A 1 13.65 -12.11 -2.74
N ARG A 2 14.54 -13.12 -2.77
CA ARG A 2 14.79 -13.99 -1.59
C ARG A 2 15.44 -13.24 -0.43
N LEU A 3 16.45 -12.41 -0.72
CA LEU A 3 17.14 -11.61 0.29
C LEU A 3 16.21 -10.63 1.04
N LEU A 4 15.31 -9.96 0.32
CA LEU A 4 14.36 -9.01 0.92
C LEU A 4 13.38 -9.73 1.86
N ARG A 5 12.91 -10.91 1.45
CA ARG A 5 12.05 -11.76 2.29
C ARG A 5 12.79 -12.26 3.53
N ASP A 6 14.01 -12.77 3.38
CA ASP A 6 14.81 -13.26 4.50
C ASP A 6 15.09 -12.14 5.52
N LEU A 7 15.27 -10.90 5.05
CA LEU A 7 15.41 -9.72 5.92
C LEU A 7 14.11 -9.41 6.67
N ALA A 8 12.98 -9.40 5.96
CA ALA A 8 11.67 -9.17 6.55
C ALA A 8 11.33 -10.25 7.60
N GLU A 9 11.58 -11.52 7.31
CA GLU A 9 11.38 -12.65 8.24
C GLU A 9 12.25 -12.56 9.50
N ARG A 10 13.38 -11.85 9.42
CA ARG A 10 14.26 -11.55 10.57
C ARG A 10 13.82 -10.31 11.37
N GLY A 11 12.66 -9.74 11.05
CA GLY A 11 12.10 -8.56 11.71
C GLY A 11 12.67 -7.23 11.23
N VAL A 12 13.37 -7.20 10.09
CA VAL A 12 13.86 -5.96 9.49
C VAL A 12 12.74 -5.31 8.68
N GLY A 13 12.42 -4.04 8.95
CA GLY A 13 11.50 -3.27 8.12
C GLY A 13 12.10 -2.99 6.75
N VAL A 14 11.39 -3.34 5.68
CA VAL A 14 11.82 -3.14 4.29
C VAL A 14 10.79 -2.27 3.58
N ILE A 15 11.25 -1.20 2.93
CA ILE A 15 10.44 -0.41 2.00
C ILE A 15 10.91 -0.73 0.59
N VAL A 16 9.96 -1.14 -0.26
CA VAL A 16 10.22 -1.47 -1.66
C VAL A 16 9.44 -0.51 -2.55
N ILE A 17 10.10 -0.02 -3.59
CA ILE A 17 9.51 0.79 -4.65
C ILE A 17 9.71 0.03 -5.94
N SER A 18 8.61 -0.37 -6.59
CA SER A 18 8.61 -1.08 -7.87
C SER A 18 7.46 -0.59 -8.72
N SER A 19 7.61 -0.65 -10.04
CA SER A 19 6.53 -0.47 -11.02
C SER A 19 5.92 -1.79 -11.46
N GLU A 20 6.48 -2.94 -11.03
CA GLU A 20 6.02 -4.27 -11.37
C GLU A 20 5.05 -4.78 -10.30
N LEU A 21 3.75 -4.75 -10.60
CA LEU A 21 2.70 -5.15 -9.65
C LEU A 21 2.83 -6.60 -9.15
N PRO A 22 3.17 -7.60 -9.98
CA PRO A 22 3.31 -8.98 -9.49
C PRO A 22 4.41 -9.14 -8.43
N GLU A 23 5.51 -8.40 -8.57
CA GLU A 23 6.59 -8.38 -7.58
C GLU A 23 6.12 -7.75 -6.26
N LEU A 24 5.43 -6.61 -6.36
CA LEU A 24 4.93 -5.83 -5.23
C LEU A 24 3.93 -6.64 -4.39
N ILE A 25 2.99 -7.32 -5.07
CA ILE A 25 2.01 -8.22 -4.45
C ILE A 25 2.71 -9.41 -3.78
N GLY A 26 3.70 -10.00 -4.46
CA GLY A 26 4.40 -11.16 -3.94
C GLY A 26 5.25 -10.87 -2.71
N LEU A 27 5.74 -9.65 -2.54
CA LEU A 27 6.71 -9.29 -1.50
C LEU A 27 6.12 -8.53 -0.30
N SER A 28 4.98 -7.86 -0.47
CA SER A 28 4.49 -6.89 0.51
C SER A 28 3.38 -7.46 1.39
N ASP A 29 3.46 -7.20 2.69
CA ASP A 29 2.33 -7.42 3.62
C ASP A 29 1.27 -6.32 3.49
N ARG A 30 1.67 -5.16 2.97
CA ARG A 30 0.84 -3.96 2.85
C ARG A 30 1.36 -3.03 1.75
N VAL A 31 0.45 -2.35 1.06
CA VAL A 31 0.78 -1.38 0.01
C VAL A 31 0.07 -0.06 0.24
N LEU A 32 0.84 1.03 0.19
CA LEU A 32 0.34 2.40 0.22
C LEU A 32 0.33 2.95 -1.21
N VAL A 33 -0.83 3.41 -1.67
CA VAL A 33 -0.97 3.96 -3.02
C VAL A 33 -0.97 5.48 -2.95
N ILE A 34 0.01 6.09 -3.62
CA ILE A 34 0.15 7.54 -3.72
C ILE A 34 -0.21 7.94 -5.16
N ARG A 35 -1.09 8.93 -5.29
CA ARG A 35 -1.48 9.53 -6.58
C ARG A 35 -1.49 11.04 -6.42
N GLU A 36 -0.88 11.76 -7.37
CA GLU A 36 -0.81 13.23 -7.36
C GLU A 36 -0.25 13.81 -6.04
N GLY A 37 0.72 13.11 -5.45
CA GLY A 37 1.35 13.52 -4.18
C GLY A 37 0.52 13.25 -2.92
N ALA A 38 -0.66 12.62 -3.03
CA ALA A 38 -1.51 12.28 -1.89
C ALA A 38 -1.62 10.76 -1.69
N LEU A 39 -1.68 10.32 -0.43
CA LEU A 39 -2.04 8.95 -0.09
C LEU A 39 -3.52 8.74 -0.39
N VAL A 40 -3.82 7.89 -1.38
CA VAL A 40 -5.19 7.65 -1.85
C VAL A 40 -5.79 6.33 -1.36
N GLY A 41 -4.95 5.44 -0.84
CA GLY A 41 -5.40 4.20 -0.20
C GLY A 41 -4.27 3.38 0.40
N GLU A 42 -4.66 2.43 1.23
CA GLU A 42 -3.83 1.43 1.88
C GLU A 42 -4.51 0.08 1.67
N LEU A 43 -3.74 -0.92 1.21
CA LEU A 43 -4.21 -2.29 1.02
C LEU A 43 -3.40 -3.20 1.93
N GLY A 44 -4.07 -3.96 2.79
CA GLY A 44 -3.47 -5.07 3.53
C GLY A 44 -3.39 -6.33 2.67
N ALA A 45 -2.68 -7.35 3.16
CA ALA A 45 -2.47 -8.63 2.47
C ALA A 45 -3.75 -9.24 1.86
N ASP A 46 -4.87 -9.20 2.58
CA ASP A 46 -6.15 -9.78 2.14
C ASP A 46 -6.79 -9.04 0.95
N GLU A 47 -6.43 -7.77 0.75
CA GLU A 47 -6.98 -6.91 -0.30
C GLU A 47 -5.96 -6.63 -1.41
N LEU A 48 -4.76 -7.22 -1.32
CA LEU A 48 -3.63 -6.91 -2.17
C LEU A 48 -3.70 -7.63 -3.51
N THR A 49 -4.56 -7.13 -4.40
CA THR A 49 -4.69 -7.60 -5.78
C THR A 49 -4.22 -6.55 -6.77
N GLU A 50 -3.81 -6.98 -7.95
CA GLU A 50 -3.41 -6.08 -9.05
C GLU A 50 -4.55 -5.11 -9.39
N GLU A 51 -5.78 -5.63 -9.47
CA GLU A 51 -6.98 -4.83 -9.72
C GLU A 51 -7.21 -3.78 -8.62
N ALA A 52 -7.08 -4.14 -7.34
CA ALA A 52 -7.27 -3.21 -6.23
C ALA A 52 -6.24 -2.07 -6.25
N ILE A 53 -4.98 -2.39 -6.53
CA ILE A 53 -3.90 -1.40 -6.66
C ILE A 53 -4.21 -0.47 -7.85
N MET A 54 -4.54 -1.03 -9.01
CA MET A 54 -4.85 -0.26 -10.21
C MET A 54 -6.07 0.63 -10.05
N LEU A 55 -7.09 0.18 -9.32
CA LEU A 55 -8.29 0.96 -9.04
C LEU A 55 -8.00 2.19 -8.17
N LEU A 56 -7.09 2.07 -7.18
CA LEU A 56 -6.62 3.19 -6.37
C LEU A 56 -5.70 4.12 -7.19
N ALA A 57 -4.78 3.56 -7.96
CA ALA A 57 -3.80 4.32 -8.75
C ALA A 57 -4.47 5.10 -9.91
N SER A 58 -5.53 4.56 -10.51
CA SER A 58 -6.31 5.21 -11.58
C SER A 58 -7.32 6.24 -11.07
N GLY A 59 -7.66 6.21 -9.78
CA GLY A 59 -8.69 7.10 -9.21
C GLY A 59 -10.14 6.72 -9.52
N LEU A 60 -10.35 5.50 -10.02
CA LEU A 60 -11.69 4.96 -10.29
C LEU A 60 -12.42 4.53 -9.01
N ARG A 61 -11.71 4.35 -7.89
CA ARG A 61 -12.31 4.18 -6.55
C ARG A 61 -12.77 5.54 -6.02
N GLN A 62 -14.07 5.79 -6.05
CA GLN A 62 -14.70 6.94 -5.38
C GLN A 62 -14.45 6.82 -3.87
N GLN A 63 -13.61 7.69 -3.30
CA GLN A 63 -13.39 7.74 -1.87
C GLN A 63 -14.70 8.10 -1.15
N ARG A 64 -15.21 7.20 -0.31
CA ARG A 64 -16.08 7.62 0.80
C ARG A 64 -15.18 8.36 1.79
N SER A 65 -15.20 9.69 1.72
CA SER A 65 -14.60 10.55 2.72
C SER A 65 -15.27 10.28 4.07
N ASN A 66 -14.60 9.53 4.95
CA ASN A 66 -15.00 9.46 6.34
C ASN A 66 -14.02 10.28 7.18
N ALA A 67 -14.54 11.36 7.72
CA ALA A 67 -13.89 12.24 8.66
C ALA A 67 -13.61 11.52 9.99
N ARG A 68 -12.36 11.61 10.48
CA ARG A 68 -11.85 11.48 11.88
C ARG A 68 -10.38 11.05 11.76
N GLN A 69 -9.38 11.59 12.45
CA GLN A 69 -9.34 12.36 13.69
C GLN A 69 -7.86 12.67 13.98
N VAL A 70 -7.38 13.86 13.60
CA VAL A 70 -6.14 14.43 14.17
C VAL A 70 -6.32 15.94 14.34
N GLN A 71 -7.35 16.36 15.10
CA GLN A 71 -7.50 17.74 15.57
C GLN A 71 -8.54 17.79 16.71
N ASN A 72 -8.07 17.50 17.93
CA ASN A 72 -8.46 18.14 19.20
C ASN A 72 -8.00 17.27 20.38
N VAL A 73 -6.73 17.41 20.76
CA VAL A 73 -6.34 17.38 22.16
C VAL A 73 -5.87 18.79 22.47
N ALA A 74 -6.79 19.59 23.00
CA ALA A 74 -6.54 20.79 23.78
C ALA A 74 -7.31 20.62 25.09
#